data_AF-A0A972S5T4-F1
#
_entry.id   AF-A0A972S5T4-F1
#
_cell.length_a   1.000
_cell.length_b   1.000
_cell.length_c   1.000
_cell.angle_alpha   90.00
_cell.angle_beta   90.00
_cell.angle_gamma   90.00
#
_symmetry.space_group_name_H-M   'P 1'
#
loop_
_entity.id
_entity.type
_entity.pdbx_description
1 polymer ?
#
loop_
_entity_poly.entity_id
_entity_poly.type
_entity_poly.pdbx_seq_one_letter_code
_entity_poly.pdbx_strand_id
1 'polypeptide(L)'
;MKTRCSVPAKLILSGEHAVLYHCPALSMAIDLTTYCDCTYSPSATDSFTIELTDFHEKHNIPAALWLSMASEAEVRFELFKQNTGPIQAVLSKPIDLILVTLYHFNLLFPIKQGA
;
A
#
# COMPACT_ATOMS: atom_id res chain seq x y z
N MET A 1 -12.07 -6.54 17.79
CA MET A 1 -12.58 -5.26 17.22
C MET A 1 -12.71 -5.42 15.70
N LYS A 2 -13.75 -4.87 15.08
CA LYS A 2 -13.91 -4.85 13.62
C LYS A 2 -14.13 -3.42 13.14
N THR A 3 -13.34 -2.99 12.17
CA THR A 3 -13.46 -1.68 11.52
C THR A 3 -13.58 -1.91 10.03
N ARG A 4 -14.51 -1.19 9.39
CA ARG A 4 -14.61 -1.12 7.93
C ARG A 4 -14.32 0.30 7.49
N CYS A 5 -13.42 0.48 6.54
CA CYS A 5 -13.21 1.75 5.86
C CYS A 5 -13.54 1.62 4.38
N SER A 6 -13.86 2.76 3.76
CA SER A 6 -14.24 2.85 2.36
C SER A 6 -13.64 4.12 1.75
N VAL A 7 -13.09 4.02 0.55
CA VAL A 7 -12.49 5.15 -0.16
C VAL A 7 -12.95 5.13 -1.63
N PRO A 8 -13.43 6.26 -2.18
CA PRO A 8 -13.82 6.33 -3.59
C PRO A 8 -12.58 6.36 -4.49
N ALA A 9 -12.71 5.81 -5.69
CA ALA A 9 -11.76 6.01 -6.77
C ALA A 9 -11.81 7.46 -7.29
N LYS A 10 -10.88 7.81 -8.17
CA LYS A 10 -10.78 9.15 -8.75
C LYS A 10 -10.66 9.11 -10.27
N LEU A 11 -11.24 10.10 -10.93
CA LEU A 11 -11.12 10.36 -12.37
C LEU A 11 -10.45 11.73 -12.57
N ILE A 12 -9.50 11.83 -13.50
CA ILE A 12 -8.97 13.13 -13.95
C ILE A 12 -9.94 13.64 -15.02
N LEU A 13 -10.53 14.82 -14.80
CA LEU A 13 -11.48 15.45 -15.72
C LEU A 13 -10.78 16.31 -16.78
N SER A 14 -9.62 16.87 -16.43
CA SER A 14 -8.80 17.70 -17.34
C SER A 14 -7.37 17.83 -16.79
N GLY A 15 -6.39 17.94 -17.69
CA GLY A 15 -5.00 18.24 -17.34
C GLY A 15 -4.12 17.01 -17.12
N GLU A 16 -4.51 15.85 -17.67
CA GLU A 16 -3.86 14.55 -17.51
C GLU A 16 -2.36 14.60 -17.78
N HIS A 17 -1.96 15.25 -18.86
CA HIS A 17 -0.54 15.42 -19.23
C HIS A 17 0.02 16.77 -18.78
N ALA A 18 -0.85 17.74 -18.47
CA ALA A 18 -0.43 19.09 -18.10
C ALA A 18 0.31 19.12 -16.75
N VAL A 19 -0.05 18.23 -15.82
CA VAL A 19 0.60 18.10 -14.51
C VAL A 19 2.09 17.74 -14.59
N LEU A 20 2.51 17.08 -15.67
CA LEU A 20 3.93 16.77 -15.91
C LEU A 20 4.77 18.03 -16.14
N TYR A 21 4.11 19.14 -16.51
CA TYR A 21 4.72 20.43 -16.77
C TYR A 21 4.33 21.49 -15.72
N HIS A 22 4.00 21.05 -14.49
CA HIS A 22 3.62 21.90 -13.37
C HIS A 22 2.33 22.72 -13.57
N CYS A 23 1.47 22.34 -14.52
CA CYS A 23 0.15 22.92 -14.70
C CYS A 23 -0.90 22.20 -13.84
N PRO A 24 -1.99 22.88 -13.42
CA PRO A 24 -3.04 22.25 -12.63
C PRO A 24 -3.82 21.18 -13.42
N ALA A 25 -4.34 20.19 -12.71
CA ALA A 25 -5.35 19.25 -13.20
C ALA A 25 -6.59 19.29 -12.30
N LEU A 26 -7.74 18.99 -12.91
CA LEU A 26 -8.99 18.78 -12.20
C LEU A 26 -9.23 17.28 -12.03
N SER A 27 -9.44 16.84 -10.79
CA SER A 27 -9.78 15.45 -10.48
C SER A 27 -11.03 15.39 -9.62
N MET A 28 -11.83 14.35 -9.80
CA MET A 28 -13.10 14.15 -9.10
C MET A 28 -13.16 12.74 -8.53
N ALA A 29 -13.72 12.60 -7.32
CA ALA A 29 -14.06 11.30 -6.77
C ALA A 29 -15.26 10.71 -7.54
N ILE A 30 -15.20 9.43 -7.87
CA ILE A 30 -16.28 8.73 -8.57
C ILE A 30 -16.87 7.65 -7.67
N ASP A 31 -18.11 7.27 -7.95
CA ASP A 31 -18.83 6.21 -7.22
C ASP A 31 -18.33 4.81 -7.63
N LEU A 32 -17.04 4.58 -7.39
CA LEU A 32 -16.37 3.31 -7.51
C LEU A 32 -15.52 3.14 -6.25
N THR A 33 -16.10 2.50 -5.25
CA THR A 33 -15.58 2.51 -3.88
C THR A 33 -14.82 1.22 -3.57
N THR A 34 -13.60 1.35 -3.03
CA THR A 34 -12.86 0.23 -2.45
C THR A 34 -13.16 0.13 -0.96
N TYR A 35 -13.37 -1.08 -0.47
CA TYR A 35 -13.61 -1.37 0.94
C TYR A 35 -12.41 -2.11 1.53
N CYS A 36 -12.08 -1.80 2.78
CA CYS A 36 -11.12 -2.57 3.56
C CYS A 36 -11.74 -2.90 4.92
N ASP A 37 -11.76 -4.19 5.22
CA ASP A 37 -12.20 -4.72 6.51
C ASP A 37 -10.97 -5.07 7.34
N CYS A 38 -10.87 -4.49 8.53
CA CYS A 38 -9.83 -4.78 9.50
C CYS A 38 -10.44 -5.43 10.73
N THR A 39 -9.88 -6.57 11.12
CA THR A 39 -10.28 -7.29 12.33
C THR A 39 -9.08 -7.51 13.23
N TYR A 40 -9.23 -7.16 14.50
CA TYR A 40 -8.28 -7.51 15.53
C TYR A 40 -8.87 -8.61 16.43
N SER A 41 -8.09 -9.68 16.59
CA SER A 41 -8.32 -10.77 17.52
C SER A 41 -7.01 -11.07 18.25
N PRO A 42 -7.03 -11.28 19.58
CA PRO A 42 -5.86 -11.75 20.31
C PRO A 42 -5.33 -13.05 19.70
N SER A 43 -4.01 -13.14 19.53
CA SER A 43 -3.33 -14.31 18.98
C SER A 43 -2.09 -14.64 19.80
N ALA A 44 -1.76 -15.93 19.88
CA ALA A 44 -0.50 -16.38 20.47
C ALA A 44 0.70 -16.07 19.58
N THR A 45 0.47 -15.82 18.29
CA THR A 45 1.51 -15.48 17.31
C THR A 45 1.46 -14.00 16.96
N ASP A 46 2.60 -13.32 16.99
CA ASP A 46 2.73 -11.93 16.56
C ASP A 46 2.83 -11.86 15.02
N SER A 47 1.67 -11.82 14.38
CA SER A 47 1.55 -11.71 12.93
C SER A 47 0.29 -10.94 12.53
N PHE A 48 0.30 -10.44 11.30
CA PHE A 48 -0.91 -9.90 10.68
C PHE A 48 -1.16 -10.62 9.35
N THR A 49 -2.43 -10.68 8.98
CA THR A 49 -2.84 -11.30 7.72
C THR A 49 -3.36 -10.22 6.79
N ILE A 50 -2.84 -10.18 5.57
CA ILE A 50 -3.38 -9.35 4.48
C ILE A 50 -4.04 -10.27 3.47
N GLU A 51 -5.28 -9.98 3.14
CA GLU A 51 -6.03 -10.69 2.11
C GLU A 51 -6.39 -9.72 1.00
N LEU A 52 -5.93 -10.01 -0.21
CA LEU A 52 -6.22 -9.26 -1.44
C LEU A 52 -7.26 -10.06 -2.21
N THR A 53 -8.53 -9.89 -1.87
CA THR A 53 -9.63 -10.74 -2.34
C THR A 53 -9.75 -10.73 -3.87
N ASP A 54 -9.58 -9.57 -4.50
CA ASP A 54 -9.66 -9.41 -5.96
C ASP A 54 -8.50 -10.09 -6.71
N PHE A 55 -7.40 -10.36 -6.01
CA PHE A 55 -6.23 -11.08 -6.52
C PHE A 55 -6.21 -12.56 -6.08
N HIS A 56 -7.17 -13.00 -5.26
CA HIS A 56 -7.18 -14.32 -4.64
C HIS A 56 -5.90 -14.66 -3.85
N GLU A 57 -5.29 -13.65 -3.23
CA GLU A 57 -4.06 -13.80 -2.45
C GLU A 57 -4.30 -13.61 -0.95
N LYS A 58 -3.68 -14.47 -0.13
CA LYS A 58 -3.71 -14.36 1.32
C LYS A 58 -2.30 -14.55 1.88
N HIS A 59 -1.83 -13.55 2.61
CA HIS A 59 -0.47 -13.49 3.15
C HIS A 59 -0.52 -13.39 4.67
N ASN A 60 0.03 -14.37 5.36
CA ASN A 60 0.27 -14.29 6.81
C ASN A 60 1.72 -13.87 7.04
N ILE A 61 1.90 -12.69 7.62
CA ILE A 61 3.19 -12.03 7.70
C ILE A 61 3.57 -11.89 9.18
N PRO A 62 4.68 -12.52 9.62
CA PRO A 62 5.21 -12.31 10.96
C PRO A 62 5.56 -10.83 11.20
N ALA A 63 5.24 -10.32 12.38
CA ALA A 63 5.52 -8.91 12.73
C ALA A 63 7.02 -8.57 12.69
N ALA A 64 7.90 -9.57 12.82
CA ALA A 64 9.34 -9.38 12.69
C ALA A 64 9.83 -9.21 11.23
N LEU A 65 9.04 -9.63 10.23
CA LEU A 65 9.48 -9.74 8.84
C LEU A 65 8.98 -8.61 7.94
N TRP A 66 7.83 -8.03 8.24
CA TRP A 66 7.18 -7.12 7.29
C TRP A 66 8.00 -5.86 6.97
N LEU A 67 8.77 -5.35 7.95
CA LEU A 67 9.67 -4.21 7.74
C LEU A 67 10.78 -4.53 6.74
N SER A 68 11.37 -5.74 6.80
CA SER A 68 12.41 -6.13 5.83
C SER A 68 11.81 -6.33 4.44
N MET A 69 10.62 -6.93 4.35
CA MET A 69 9.91 -7.08 3.07
C MET A 69 9.60 -5.74 2.41
N ALA A 70 9.13 -4.75 3.17
CA ALA A 70 8.88 -3.41 2.66
C ALA A 70 10.18 -2.69 2.26
N SER A 71 11.24 -2.83 3.07
CA SER A 71 12.56 -2.26 2.78
C SER A 71 13.15 -2.77 1.47
N GLU A 72 12.97 -4.04 1.13
CA GLU A 72 13.41 -4.58 -0.17
C GLU A 72 12.74 -3.88 -1.36
N ALA A 73 11.45 -3.54 -1.26
CA ALA A 73 10.75 -2.78 -2.30
C ALA A 73 11.27 -1.33 -2.40
N GLU A 74 11.57 -0.69 -1.27
CA GLU A 74 12.18 0.64 -1.22
C GLU A 74 13.57 0.66 -1.86
N VAL A 75 14.40 -0.37 -1.62
CA VAL A 75 15.71 -0.50 -2.27
C VAL A 75 15.56 -0.57 -3.80
N ARG A 76 14.58 -1.35 -4.30
CA ARG A 76 14.31 -1.42 -5.75
C ARG A 76 13.81 -0.07 -6.29
N PHE A 77 13.04 0.68 -5.51
CA PHE A 77 12.62 2.03 -5.88
C PHE A 77 13.79 3.01 -5.99
N GLU A 78 14.75 2.95 -5.07
CA GLU A 78 15.96 3.78 -5.14
C GLU A 78 16.84 3.43 -6.35
N LEU A 79 16.97 2.15 -6.71
CA LEU A 79 17.64 1.73 -7.94
C LEU A 79 16.93 2.28 -9.19
N PHE A 80 15.59 2.26 -9.21
CA PHE A 80 14.83 2.89 -10.28
C PHE A 80 15.09 4.39 -10.39
N LYS A 81 15.10 5.13 -9.27
CA LYS A 81 15.42 6.57 -9.25
C LYS A 81 16.82 6.88 -9.77
N GLN A 82 17.76 5.95 -9.57
CA GLN A 82 19.13 6.05 -10.09
C GLN A 82 19.26 5.62 -11.56
N ASN A 83 18.15 5.26 -12.23
CA ASN A 83 18.12 4.67 -13.58
C ASN A 83 18.90 3.35 -13.70
N THR A 84 19.11 2.64 -12.59
CA THR A 84 19.84 1.36 -12.53
C THR A 84 18.92 0.15 -12.40
N GLY A 85 17.60 0.36 -12.32
CA GLY A 85 16.58 -0.69 -12.39
C GLY A 85 15.30 -0.24 -13.10
N PRO A 86 14.51 -1.15 -13.69
CA PRO A 86 13.25 -0.80 -14.34
C PRO A 86 12.12 -0.58 -13.33
N ILE A 87 11.14 0.27 -13.65
CA ILE A 87 9.98 0.54 -12.77
C ILE A 87 9.17 -0.73 -12.47
N GLN A 88 9.11 -1.66 -13.41
CA GLN A 88 8.41 -2.95 -13.28
C GLN A 88 9.06 -3.87 -12.23
N ALA A 89 10.33 -3.61 -11.86
CA ALA A 89 10.99 -4.38 -10.82
C ALA A 89 10.72 -3.83 -9.40
N VAL A 90 10.16 -2.63 -9.25
CA VAL A 90 9.94 -2.02 -7.93
C VAL A 90 8.93 -2.85 -7.13
N LEU A 91 7.72 -3.02 -7.67
CA LEU A 91 6.66 -3.83 -7.08
C LEU A 91 6.57 -5.13 -7.88
N SER A 92 7.05 -6.22 -7.27
CA SER A 92 7.10 -7.55 -7.88
C SER A 92 5.80 -8.33 -7.72
N LYS A 93 5.05 -8.04 -6.65
CA LYS A 93 3.78 -8.67 -6.29
C LYS A 93 2.77 -7.62 -5.83
N PRO A 94 1.45 -7.86 -5.95
CA PRO A 94 0.43 -6.93 -5.47
C PRO A 94 0.59 -6.52 -3.99
N ILE A 95 0.99 -7.48 -3.15
CA ILE A 95 1.23 -7.26 -1.72
C ILE A 95 2.33 -6.24 -1.40
N ASP A 96 3.31 -6.06 -2.31
CA ASP A 96 4.43 -5.15 -2.09
C ASP A 96 3.93 -3.71 -1.88
N LEU A 97 2.90 -3.28 -2.63
CA LEU A 97 2.32 -1.95 -2.49
C LEU A 97 1.70 -1.74 -1.10
N ILE A 98 1.04 -2.76 -0.56
CA ILE A 98 0.42 -2.69 0.76
C ILE A 98 1.50 -2.60 1.85
N LEU A 99 2.55 -3.42 1.72
CA LEU A 99 3.67 -3.42 2.68
C LEU A 99 4.41 -2.09 2.69
N VAL A 100 4.70 -1.53 1.51
CA VAL A 100 5.32 -0.20 1.39
C VAL A 100 4.41 0.89 1.97
N THR A 101 3.10 0.82 1.73
CA THR A 101 2.14 1.77 2.30
C THR A 101 2.15 1.71 3.83
N LEU A 102 2.11 0.51 4.41
CA LEU A 102 2.19 0.33 5.86
C LEU A 102 3.54 0.78 6.42
N TYR A 103 4.63 0.60 5.66
CA TYR A 103 5.97 1.03 6.06
C TYR A 103 6.05 2.55 6.19
N HIS A 104 5.64 3.29 5.14
CA HIS A 104 5.58 4.75 5.19
C HIS A 104 4.59 5.25 6.25
N PHE A 105 3.45 4.58 6.43
CA PHE A 105 2.53 4.91 7.51
C PHE A 105 3.19 4.75 8.88
N ASN A 106 3.91 3.65 9.13
CA ASN A 106 4.60 3.39 10.39
C ASN A 106 5.73 4.38 10.68
N LEU A 107 6.39 4.93 9.66
CA LEU A 107 7.37 6.01 9.83
C LEU A 107 6.73 7.30 10.38
N LEU A 108 5.50 7.59 9.98
CA LEU A 108 4.76 8.77 10.42
C LEU A 108 3.95 8.53 11.70
N PHE A 109 3.41 7.32 11.84
CA PHE A 109 2.49 6.88 12.88
C PHE A 109 2.84 5.45 13.31
N PRO A 110 3.76 5.28 14.28
CA PRO A 110 4.23 3.96 14.69
C PRO A 110 3.09 3.00 15.03
N ILE A 111 3.06 1.87 14.33
CA ILE A 111 2.07 0.81 14.52
C ILE A 111 2.38 0.14 15.85
N LYS A 112 1.46 0.26 16.81
CA LYS A 112 1.60 -0.34 18.13
C LYS A 112 1.27 -1.83 18.05
N GLN A 113 1.95 -2.63 18.86
CA GLN A 113 1.49 -3.99 19.13
C GLN A 113 0.08 -3.92 19.74
N GLY A 114 -0.83 -4.72 19.19
CA GLY A 114 -2.19 -4.80 19.69
C GLY A 114 -2.21 -5.53 21.03
N ALA A 115 -2.62 -4.84 22.10
CA ALA A 115 -2.79 -5.40 23.44
C ALA A 115 -4.05 -6.28 23.55
#